data_AF-A0A2E7VE31-F1
#
_entry.id   AF-A0A2E7VE31-F1
#
_cell.length_a   1.000
_cell.length_b   1.000
_cell.length_c   1.000
_cell.angle_alpha   90.00
_cell.angle_beta   90.00
_cell.angle_gamma   90.00
#
_symmetry.space_group_name_H-M   'P 1'
#
loop_
_entity.id
_entity.type
_entity.pdbx_description
1 polymer ?
#
loop_
_entity_poly.entity_id
_entity_poly.type
_entity_poly.pdbx_seq_one_letter_code
_entity_poly.pdbx_strand_id
1 'polypeptide(L)'
;MRSKSRASQVWKNHPSIASVHGHLDMAYRAIRDDALYVGSCPICDTEVLDTKDAVVCASHLSVSDGECRFRISKTLLGEEIPIEEFKKLLDEGKTSLLEGFHSPNRLTSFSATLILKEGGGLGFEFPKPAKKEEKMNALHLDKKWEEWKMNFQ
;
A
#
# COMPACT_ATOMS: atom_id res chain seq x y z
N MET A 1 58.84 -11.14 28.54
CA MET A 1 57.75 -12.15 28.50
C MET A 1 56.43 -11.41 28.28
N ARG A 2 55.80 -11.61 27.12
CA ARG A 2 54.65 -10.84 26.63
C ARG A 2 53.35 -11.19 27.38
N SER A 3 52.68 -10.13 27.82
CA SER A 3 51.26 -9.97 28.18
C SER A 3 50.31 -11.15 27.90
N LYS A 4 49.75 -11.73 28.96
CA LYS A 4 48.55 -12.57 28.89
C LYS A 4 47.30 -11.69 28.85
N SER A 5 46.69 -11.64 27.68
CA SER A 5 45.26 -11.54 27.34
C SER A 5 44.30 -10.99 28.41
N ARG A 6 43.87 -9.74 28.23
CA ARG A 6 42.74 -9.11 28.94
C ARG A 6 41.50 -9.06 28.03
N ALA A 7 41.11 -10.19 27.46
CA ALA A 7 40.04 -10.28 26.46
C ALA A 7 38.92 -11.24 26.87
N SER A 8 38.52 -11.27 28.15
CA SER A 8 37.44 -12.16 28.60
C SER A 8 36.53 -11.60 29.69
N GLN A 9 36.49 -10.28 29.91
CA GLN A 9 35.66 -9.70 30.98
C GLN A 9 34.61 -8.69 30.49
N VAL A 10 34.21 -8.75 29.21
CA VAL A 10 33.17 -7.87 28.63
C VAL A 10 31.90 -8.65 28.27
N TRP A 11 31.53 -9.72 28.98
CA TRP A 11 30.24 -10.41 28.75
C TRP A 11 29.37 -10.63 29.99
N LYS A 12 29.76 -10.09 31.15
CA LYS A 12 29.02 -10.33 32.41
C LYS A 12 28.03 -9.23 32.81
N ASN A 13 27.88 -8.19 31.99
CA ASN A 13 26.89 -7.12 32.18
C ASN A 13 25.98 -6.96 30.95
N HIS A 14 25.53 -8.06 30.34
CA HIS A 14 24.36 -7.97 29.48
C HIS A 14 23.12 -7.93 30.39
N PRO A 15 22.26 -6.90 30.29
CA PRO A 15 21.01 -6.86 31.03
C PRO A 15 20.19 -8.12 30.73
N SER A 16 19.56 -8.67 31.77
CA SER A 16 18.62 -9.78 31.67
C SER A 16 17.59 -9.51 30.57
N ILE A 17 17.38 -10.50 29.69
CA ILE A 17 16.38 -10.51 28.60
C ILE A 17 14.96 -10.18 29.14
N ALA A 18 14.72 -10.34 30.45
CA ALA A 18 13.45 -9.99 31.09
C ALA A 18 13.12 -8.48 31.09
N SER A 19 14.11 -7.57 30.97
CA SER A 19 13.85 -6.12 30.92
C SER A 19 13.45 -5.61 29.53
N VAL A 20 13.67 -6.39 28.47
CA VAL A 20 13.38 -5.95 27.09
C VAL A 20 11.90 -6.10 26.74
N HIS A 21 11.14 -6.94 27.48
CA HIS A 21 9.69 -7.08 27.31
C HIS A 21 8.88 -5.85 27.78
N GLY A 22 9.44 -4.99 28.65
CA GLY A 22 8.71 -3.80 29.13
C GLY A 22 8.65 -2.65 28.11
N HIS A 23 9.66 -2.51 27.25
CA HIS A 23 9.71 -1.42 26.27
C HIS A 23 8.85 -1.69 25.02
N LEU A 24 8.70 -2.96 24.60
CA LEU A 24 7.82 -3.31 23.48
C LEU A 24 6.33 -3.23 23.84
N ASP A 25 5.96 -3.54 25.09
CA ASP A 25 4.57 -3.47 25.56
C ASP A 25 4.06 -2.02 25.69
N MET A 26 4.95 -1.05 25.99
CA MET A 26 4.57 0.37 26.02
C MET A 26 4.28 0.96 24.63
N ALA A 27 5.09 0.65 23.62
CA ALA A 27 4.81 1.05 22.24
C ALA A 27 3.51 0.42 21.74
N TYR A 28 3.19 -0.79 22.22
CA TYR A 28 1.99 -1.52 21.87
C TYR A 28 0.70 -0.85 22.35
N ARG A 29 0.65 -0.51 23.63
CA ARG A 29 -0.49 0.19 24.25
C ARG A 29 -0.70 1.57 23.64
N ALA A 30 0.38 2.34 23.46
CA ALA A 30 0.30 3.67 22.88
C ALA A 30 -0.25 3.70 21.45
N ILE A 31 0.02 2.68 20.62
CA ILE A 31 -0.57 2.59 19.27
C ILE A 31 -2.06 2.27 19.36
N ARG A 32 -2.50 1.44 20.31
CA ARG A 32 -3.89 0.97 20.40
C ARG A 32 -4.85 2.02 20.96
N ASP A 33 -4.41 2.90 21.85
CA ASP A 33 -5.28 3.92 22.49
C ASP A 33 -5.73 5.04 21.53
N ASP A 34 -4.92 5.39 20.52
CA ASP A 34 -5.24 6.42 19.52
C ASP A 34 -5.70 5.86 18.16
N ALA A 35 -5.64 4.54 17.98
CA ALA A 35 -5.92 3.94 16.68
C ALA A 35 -7.42 3.73 16.43
N LEU A 36 -7.90 4.24 15.29
CA LEU A 36 -9.30 4.16 14.90
C LEU A 36 -9.62 2.81 14.25
N TYR A 37 -10.77 2.21 14.57
CA TYR A 37 -11.23 1.01 13.88
C TYR A 37 -11.58 1.29 12.41
N VAL A 38 -11.02 0.49 11.49
CA VAL A 38 -11.27 0.60 10.04
C VAL A 38 -12.21 -0.49 9.55
N GLY A 39 -11.96 -1.74 9.92
CA GLY A 39 -12.72 -2.90 9.43
C GLY A 39 -12.15 -4.23 9.90
N SER A 40 -12.66 -5.34 9.36
CA SER A 40 -12.20 -6.69 9.67
C SER A 40 -11.01 -7.11 8.79
N CYS A 41 -10.10 -7.90 9.35
CA CYS A 41 -8.93 -8.38 8.63
C CYS A 41 -9.32 -9.53 7.70
N PRO A 42 -8.95 -9.47 6.41
CA PRO A 42 -9.27 -10.51 5.44
C PRO A 42 -8.48 -11.81 5.63
N ILE A 43 -7.46 -11.83 6.49
CA ILE A 43 -6.61 -13.01 6.74
C ILE A 43 -7.06 -13.76 8.01
N CYS A 44 -7.40 -13.02 9.07
CA CYS A 44 -7.63 -13.60 10.41
C CYS A 44 -8.93 -13.15 11.07
N ASP A 45 -9.77 -12.36 10.39
CA ASP A 45 -11.05 -11.83 10.88
C ASP A 45 -10.95 -10.90 12.12
N THR A 46 -9.74 -10.59 12.59
CA THR A 46 -9.53 -9.64 13.70
C THR A 46 -9.71 -8.19 13.24
N GLU A 47 -9.95 -7.29 14.19
CA GLU A 47 -10.00 -5.84 13.97
C GLU A 47 -8.72 -5.28 13.30
N VAL A 48 -8.93 -4.42 12.31
CA VAL A 48 -7.90 -3.63 11.63
C VAL A 48 -7.98 -2.20 12.14
N LEU A 49 -6.84 -1.71 12.58
CA LEU A 49 -6.69 -0.43 13.26
C LEU A 49 -5.91 0.56 12.38
N ASP A 50 -6.39 1.80 12.38
CA ASP A 50 -5.75 2.92 11.72
C ASP A 50 -4.69 3.52 12.63
N THR A 51 -3.41 3.34 12.28
CA THR A 51 -2.30 3.95 13.00
C THR A 51 -1.77 5.15 12.24
N LYS A 52 -0.92 5.98 12.84
CA LYS A 52 -0.40 7.19 12.20
C LYS A 52 0.21 6.95 10.82
N ASP A 53 0.95 5.86 10.64
CA ASP A 53 1.72 5.60 9.41
C ASP A 53 1.11 4.49 8.54
N ALA A 54 0.25 3.64 9.10
CA ALA A 54 -0.23 2.43 8.44
C ALA A 54 -1.58 1.95 8.99
N VAL A 55 -2.29 1.18 8.17
CA VAL A 55 -3.45 0.38 8.57
C VAL A 55 -2.93 -1.02 8.91
N VAL A 56 -3.15 -1.47 10.15
CA VAL A 56 -2.51 -2.67 10.70
C VAL A 56 -3.54 -3.56 11.41
N CYS A 57 -3.44 -4.87 11.23
CA CYS A 57 -4.26 -5.81 12.00
C CYS A 57 -3.84 -5.82 13.49
N ALA A 58 -4.80 -5.82 14.41
CA ALA A 58 -4.51 -5.89 15.85
C ALA A 58 -3.79 -7.19 16.26
N SER A 59 -4.02 -8.30 15.56
CA SER A 59 -3.26 -9.54 15.79
C SER A 59 -1.79 -9.41 15.35
N HIS A 60 -1.50 -8.68 14.25
CA HIS A 60 -0.13 -8.44 13.77
C HIS A 60 0.70 -7.68 14.79
N LEU A 61 0.01 -6.78 15.48
CA LEU A 61 0.56 -5.91 16.48
C LEU A 61 1.06 -6.76 17.70
N SER A 62 0.40 -7.86 18.07
CA SER A 62 0.68 -8.59 19.32
C SER A 62 2.10 -9.16 19.42
N VAL A 63 2.74 -8.95 20.59
CA VAL A 63 4.17 -9.28 20.86
C VAL A 63 4.45 -10.78 20.95
N SER A 64 3.44 -11.59 21.27
CA SER A 64 3.62 -13.01 21.55
C SER A 64 3.69 -13.86 20.29
N ASP A 65 2.73 -13.74 19.36
CA ASP A 65 2.64 -14.59 18.16
C ASP A 65 1.65 -13.96 17.18
N GLY A 66 2.00 -12.83 16.58
CA GLY A 66 1.17 -12.25 15.52
C GLY A 66 1.13 -13.16 14.29
N GLU A 67 0.17 -14.09 14.23
CA GLU A 67 -0.01 -15.00 13.09
C GLU A 67 -0.36 -14.23 11.80
N CYS A 68 -1.04 -13.09 11.97
CA CYS A 68 -1.40 -12.23 10.87
C CYS A 68 -0.26 -11.27 10.50
N ARG A 69 0.08 -11.21 9.21
CA ARG A 69 1.07 -10.25 8.66
C ARG A 69 0.42 -9.10 7.89
N PHE A 70 -0.87 -8.87 8.10
CA PHE A 70 -1.61 -7.81 7.42
C PHE A 70 -1.21 -6.43 7.93
N ARG A 71 -0.49 -5.69 7.09
CA ARG A 71 -0.07 -4.32 7.30
C ARG A 71 0.01 -3.61 5.96
N ILE A 72 -0.63 -2.45 5.87
CA ILE A 72 -0.59 -1.61 4.67
C ILE A 72 -0.21 -0.19 5.08
N SER A 73 0.85 0.36 4.48
CA SER A 73 1.22 1.76 4.70
C SER A 73 0.17 2.72 4.15
N LYS A 74 -0.12 3.80 4.86
CA LYS A 74 -1.04 4.85 4.39
C LYS A 74 -0.53 5.56 3.14
N THR A 75 0.79 5.70 3.06
CA THR A 75 1.48 6.27 1.91
C THR A 75 1.94 5.14 0.98
N LEU A 76 1.41 5.10 -0.25
CA LEU A 76 1.83 4.19 -1.30
C LEU A 76 2.35 4.99 -2.50
N LEU A 77 3.58 4.70 -2.92
CA LEU A 77 4.20 5.33 -4.09
C LEU A 77 4.10 6.88 -4.09
N GLY A 78 4.28 7.49 -2.93
CA GLY A 78 4.26 8.95 -2.76
C GLY A 78 2.89 9.56 -2.49
N GLU A 79 1.79 8.82 -2.68
CA GLU A 79 0.44 9.31 -2.41
C GLU A 79 -0.11 8.77 -1.09
N GLU A 80 -0.85 9.60 -0.38
CA GLU A 80 -1.59 9.23 0.83
C GLU A 80 -3.00 8.74 0.47
N ILE A 81 -3.35 7.56 0.94
CA ILE A 81 -4.65 6.94 0.66
C ILE A 81 -5.63 7.29 1.79
N PRO A 82 -6.82 7.81 1.46
CA PRO A 82 -7.82 8.13 2.49
C PRO A 82 -8.37 6.85 3.14
N ILE A 83 -8.73 6.96 4.42
CA ILE A 83 -9.25 5.85 5.22
C ILE A 83 -10.53 5.25 4.61
N GLU A 84 -11.34 6.06 3.94
CA GLU A 84 -12.55 5.61 3.25
C GLU A 84 -12.26 4.56 2.17
N GLU A 85 -11.15 4.69 1.46
CA GLU A 85 -10.73 3.74 0.44
C GLU A 85 -10.17 2.47 1.06
N PHE A 86 -9.51 2.56 2.23
CA PHE A 86 -9.16 1.38 3.02
C PHE A 86 -10.39 0.59 3.48
N LYS A 87 -11.46 1.27 3.89
CA LYS A 87 -12.72 0.60 4.25
C LYS A 87 -13.30 -0.16 3.06
N LYS A 88 -13.41 0.48 1.91
CA LYS A 88 -13.85 -0.18 0.66
C LYS A 88 -12.95 -1.35 0.27
N LEU A 89 -11.63 -1.21 0.42
CA LEU A 89 -10.69 -2.28 0.14
C LEU A 89 -10.94 -3.52 1.03
N LEU A 90 -11.29 -3.31 2.31
CA LEU A 90 -11.60 -4.40 3.23
C LEU A 90 -12.98 -5.01 2.96
N ASP A 91 -13.98 -4.20 2.63
CA ASP A 91 -15.37 -4.65 2.39
C ASP A 91 -15.56 -5.29 1.00
N GLU A 92 -15.05 -4.66 -0.05
CA GLU A 92 -15.24 -5.08 -1.46
C GLU A 92 -14.03 -5.83 -2.04
N GLY A 93 -12.87 -5.80 -1.36
CA GLY A 93 -11.61 -6.34 -1.89
C GLY A 93 -10.93 -5.43 -2.91
N LYS A 94 -11.49 -4.25 -3.21
CA LYS A 94 -10.98 -3.29 -4.20
C LYS A 94 -11.31 -1.85 -3.81
N THR A 95 -10.49 -0.90 -4.26
CA THR A 95 -10.75 0.54 -4.10
C THR A 95 -11.42 1.16 -5.32
N SER A 96 -11.76 2.44 -5.22
CA SER A 96 -12.06 3.29 -6.36
C SER A 96 -10.77 3.54 -7.18
N LEU A 97 -10.92 4.18 -8.34
CA LEU A 97 -9.77 4.63 -9.13
C LEU A 97 -9.05 5.74 -8.36
N LEU A 98 -7.84 5.45 -7.90
CA LEU A 98 -6.97 6.40 -7.22
C LEU A 98 -5.98 6.98 -8.22
N GLU A 99 -5.73 8.28 -8.14
CA GLU A 99 -4.84 9.01 -9.04
C GLU A 99 -3.65 9.55 -8.25
N GLY A 100 -2.56 9.91 -8.94
CA GLY A 100 -1.41 10.58 -8.35
C GLY A 100 -0.22 9.67 -8.02
N PHE A 101 -0.34 8.34 -8.10
CA PHE A 101 0.74 7.42 -7.71
C PHE A 101 2.02 7.66 -8.52
N HIS A 102 3.15 7.84 -7.86
CA HIS A 102 4.43 8.10 -8.53
C HIS A 102 5.14 6.79 -8.91
N SER A 103 5.23 6.49 -10.21
CA SER A 103 5.95 5.30 -10.68
C SER A 103 7.47 5.51 -10.61
N PRO A 104 8.22 4.71 -9.85
CA PRO A 104 9.69 4.81 -9.84
C PRO A 104 10.31 4.45 -11.20
N ASN A 105 9.62 3.62 -11.99
CA ASN A 105 10.12 3.15 -13.28
C ASN A 105 9.92 4.16 -14.40
N ARG A 106 8.76 4.85 -14.42
CA ARG A 106 8.42 5.81 -15.48
C ARG A 106 8.64 7.26 -15.07
N LEU A 107 8.87 7.54 -13.78
CA LEU A 107 9.00 8.89 -13.22
C LEU A 107 7.77 9.76 -13.54
N THR A 108 6.59 9.14 -13.65
CA THR A 108 5.32 9.81 -13.92
C THR A 108 4.27 9.38 -12.92
N SER A 109 3.28 10.24 -12.69
CA SER A 109 2.07 9.87 -11.96
C SER A 109 1.19 8.95 -12.81
N PHE A 110 0.46 8.05 -12.15
CA PHE A 110 -0.52 7.18 -12.80
C PHE A 110 -1.76 6.98 -11.92
N SER A 111 -2.85 6.57 -12.57
CA SER A 111 -4.11 6.23 -11.92
C SER A 111 -4.31 4.71 -11.92
N ALA A 112 -4.67 4.13 -10.77
CA ALA A 112 -4.85 2.70 -10.59
C ALA A 112 -5.87 2.40 -9.48
N THR A 113 -6.52 1.24 -9.59
CA THR A 113 -7.33 0.67 -8.53
C THR A 113 -6.47 -0.26 -7.69
N LEU A 114 -6.56 -0.17 -6.37
CA LEU A 114 -5.93 -1.12 -5.47
C LEU A 114 -6.82 -2.34 -5.30
N ILE A 115 -6.23 -3.53 -5.43
CA ILE A 115 -6.90 -4.81 -5.23
C ILE A 115 -6.22 -5.56 -4.09
N LEU A 116 -7.03 -6.19 -3.25
CA LEU A 116 -6.54 -7.05 -2.20
C LEU A 116 -6.29 -8.46 -2.77
N LYS A 117 -5.07 -8.98 -2.58
CA LYS A 117 -4.71 -10.34 -3.00
C LYS A 117 -4.92 -11.35 -1.89
N GLU A 118 -5.06 -12.61 -2.28
CA GLU A 118 -5.02 -13.75 -1.35
C GLU A 118 -3.70 -13.73 -0.57
N GLY A 119 -3.79 -13.68 0.76
CA GLY A 119 -2.63 -13.49 1.65
C GLY A 119 -2.42 -12.05 2.13
N GLY A 120 -3.32 -11.13 1.80
CA GLY A 120 -3.35 -9.76 2.33
C GLY A 120 -2.29 -8.82 1.75
N GLY A 121 -1.69 -9.20 0.63
CA GLY A 121 -0.86 -8.31 -0.19
C GLY A 121 -1.72 -7.37 -1.02
N LEU A 122 -1.14 -6.24 -1.45
CA LEU A 122 -1.77 -5.33 -2.39
C LEU A 122 -1.36 -5.62 -3.83
N GLY A 123 -2.32 -5.47 -4.75
CA GLY A 123 -2.10 -5.38 -6.19
C GLY A 123 -2.58 -4.05 -6.73
N PHE A 124 -2.04 -3.67 -7.88
CA PHE A 124 -2.53 -2.56 -8.69
C PHE A 124 -3.23 -3.13 -9.91
N GLU A 125 -4.48 -2.74 -10.12
CA GLU A 125 -5.21 -2.97 -11.35
C GLU A 125 -5.31 -1.66 -12.14
N PHE A 126 -4.79 -1.69 -13.37
CA PHE A 126 -4.81 -0.53 -14.26
C PHE A 126 -6.05 -0.63 -15.15
N PRO A 127 -6.89 0.41 -15.24
CA PRO A 127 -7.97 0.41 -16.20
C PRO A 127 -7.38 0.23 -17.60
N LYS A 128 -7.97 -0.67 -18.38
CA LYS A 128 -7.61 -0.78 -19.80
C LYS A 128 -7.86 0.59 -20.42
N PRO A 129 -6.90 1.16 -21.18
CA PRO A 129 -7.18 2.41 -21.88
C PRO A 129 -8.44 2.18 -22.68
N ALA A 130 -9.49 2.93 -22.39
CA ALA A 130 -10.66 2.96 -23.24
C ALA A 130 -10.10 3.29 -24.62
N LYS A 131 -10.23 2.36 -25.58
CA LYS A 131 -9.88 2.65 -26.97
C LYS A 131 -10.56 3.97 -27.28
N LYS A 132 -9.77 5.03 -27.51
CA LYS A 132 -10.29 6.27 -28.06
C LYS A 132 -11.05 5.83 -29.30
N GLU A 133 -12.37 5.90 -29.23
CA GLU A 133 -13.22 5.61 -30.37
C GLU A 133 -12.78 6.58 -31.46
N GLU A 134 -12.18 6.03 -32.53
CA GLU A 134 -11.73 6.71 -33.73
C GLU A 134 -12.93 7.27 -34.52
N LYS A 135 -13.79 8.07 -33.88
CA LYS A 135 -14.97 8.68 -34.49
C LYS A 135 -14.91 10.20 -34.43
N MET A 136 -13.82 10.78 -34.90
CA MET A 136 -13.84 12.17 -35.38
C MET A 136 -13.13 12.39 -36.72
N ASN A 137 -12.57 11.36 -37.36
CA ASN A 137 -11.91 11.50 -38.67
C ASN A 137 -12.69 10.95 -39.87
N ALA A 138 -13.89 10.40 -39.69
CA ALA A 138 -14.70 9.88 -40.80
C ALA A 138 -15.61 10.93 -41.46
N LEU A 139 -15.83 12.11 -40.86
CA LEU A 139 -16.77 13.12 -41.38
C LEU A 139 -16.10 14.29 -42.13
N HIS A 140 -14.76 14.43 -42.05
CA HIS A 140 -14.04 15.51 -42.73
C HIS A 140 -13.30 15.05 -44.01
N LEU A 141 -13.00 13.75 -44.16
CA LEU A 141 -12.26 13.23 -45.31
C LEU A 141 -13.13 12.89 -46.52
N ASP A 142 -14.44 12.72 -46.33
CA ASP A 142 -15.35 12.38 -47.44
C ASP A 142 -15.73 13.60 -48.30
N LYS A 143 -15.81 14.80 -47.69
CA LYS A 143 -16.15 16.03 -48.44
C LYS A 143 -15.00 16.58 -49.29
N LYS A 144 -13.74 16.35 -48.90
CA LYS A 144 -12.57 16.86 -49.63
C LYS A 144 -12.22 16.03 -50.87
N TRP A 145 -12.71 14.79 -50.95
CA TRP A 145 -12.42 13.87 -52.06
C TRP A 145 -13.33 14.09 -53.27
N GLU A 146 -14.51 14.68 -53.09
CA GLU A 146 -15.42 15.02 -54.19
C GLU A 146 -15.04 16.35 -54.89
N GLU A 147 -14.50 17.33 -54.16
CA GLU A 147 -14.01 18.59 -54.74
C GLU A 147 -12.77 18.40 -55.64
N TRP A 148 -11.93 17.41 -55.36
CA TRP A 148 -10.73 17.12 -56.16
C TRP A 148 -11.02 16.40 -57.49
N LYS A 149 -12.16 15.71 -57.62
CA LYS A 149 -12.54 15.05 -58.88
C LYS A 149 -13.03 16.02 -59.96
N MET A 150 -13.45 17.23 -59.57
CA MET A 150 -14.02 18.22 -60.48
C MET A 150 -13.00 19.20 -61.07
N ASN A 151 -11.73 19.14 -60.66
CA ASN A 151 -10.70 20.11 -61.06
C ASN A 151 -9.59 19.52 -61.95
N PHE A 152 -9.85 18.34 -62.53
CA PHE A 152 -8.90 17.61 -63.38
C PHE A 152 -9.49 17.22 -64.75
N GLN A 153 -10.36 18.07 -65.31
CA GLN A 153 -10.80 18.01 -66.71
C GLN A 153 -10.83 19.41 -67.33
#